data_AF-A0A842WP38-F1
#
_entry.id   AF-A0A842WP38-F1
#
_cell.length_a   1.000
_cell.length_b   1.000
_cell.length_c   1.000
_cell.angle_alpha   90.00
_cell.angle_beta   90.00
_cell.angle_gamma   90.00
#
_symmetry.space_group_name_H-M   'P 1'
#
loop_
_entity.id
_entity.type
_entity.pdbx_description
1 polymer ?
#
loop_
_entity_poly.entity_id
_entity_poly.type
_entity_poly.pdbx_seq_one_letter_code
_entity_poly.pdbx_strand_id
1 'polypeptide(L)'
;MVCAVHMELYEDLNLWGETSLNIFLRSTLFIQFIQSGKSVDFIKLYRGVSVMIIRINLRGPIARNLDSGEIFFELKQDSRIRDALVYVITEKELENVWGSVEEMNQETMILHNEVDISLLEGLDTPLSDKDTLTILPLIHGGHTNSAPA
;
A
#
# COMPACT_ATOMS: atom_id res chain seq x y z
N MET A 1 -32.63 -10.47 11.39
CA MET A 1 -31.20 -10.52 11.76
C MET A 1 -30.42 -10.34 10.48
N VAL A 2 -30.01 -9.10 10.17
CA VAL A 2 -29.21 -8.75 8.99
C VAL A 2 -28.09 -7.84 9.50
N CYS A 3 -26.85 -8.24 9.22
CA CYS A 3 -25.63 -7.64 9.71
C CYS A 3 -25.57 -6.14 9.46
N ALA A 4 -25.36 -5.38 10.54
CA ALA A 4 -24.86 -4.01 10.47
C ALA A 4 -23.36 -4.09 10.15
N VAL A 5 -22.99 -3.74 8.92
CA VAL A 5 -21.61 -3.35 8.61
C VAL A 5 -21.60 -1.83 8.72
N HIS A 6 -21.21 -1.36 9.89
CA HIS A 6 -20.87 0.04 10.14
C HIS A 6 -19.50 0.25 9.49
N MET A 7 -19.44 1.08 8.45
CA MET A 7 -18.20 1.47 7.80
C MET A 7 -18.16 3.00 7.86
N GLU A 8 -17.42 3.52 8.84
CA GLU A 8 -17.11 4.94 8.95
C GLU A 8 -16.27 5.33 7.72
N LEU A 9 -16.91 5.99 6.75
CA LEU A 9 -16.22 6.57 5.60
C LEU A 9 -15.67 7.92 6.03
N TYR A 10 -14.36 7.92 6.24
CA TYR A 10 -13.51 9.05 6.58
C TYR A 10 -13.72 10.23 5.62
N GLU A 11 -13.89 11.40 6.21
CA GLU A 11 -13.67 12.70 5.59
C GLU A 11 -12.22 12.77 5.11
N ASP A 12 -12.01 12.83 3.79
CA ASP A 12 -10.91 13.56 3.11
C ASP A 12 -10.85 13.17 1.62
N LEU A 13 -11.95 13.42 0.93
CA LEU A 13 -12.01 13.41 -0.53
C LEU A 13 -11.47 14.73 -1.07
N ASN A 14 -10.15 14.91 -1.08
CA ASN A 14 -9.53 15.99 -1.88
C ASN A 14 -8.12 15.72 -2.41
N LEU A 15 -7.58 14.49 -2.27
CA LEU A 15 -6.17 14.24 -2.58
C LEU A 15 -5.90 13.04 -3.48
N TRP A 16 -6.80 12.66 -4.38
CA TRP A 16 -6.49 11.53 -5.27
C TRP A 16 -7.16 11.63 -6.65
N GLY A 17 -6.35 11.42 -7.69
CA GLY A 17 -6.75 11.38 -9.11
C GLY A 17 -7.70 10.24 -9.47
N GLU A 18 -7.88 10.01 -10.78
CA GLU A 18 -8.95 9.23 -11.43
C GLU A 18 -9.26 7.83 -10.84
N THR A 19 -8.32 7.22 -10.12
CA THR A 19 -8.47 5.96 -9.39
C THR A 19 -9.44 6.07 -8.20
N SER A 20 -9.38 7.18 -7.46
CA SER A 20 -10.23 7.41 -6.28
C SER A 20 -11.62 7.88 -6.65
N LEU A 21 -11.75 8.57 -7.80
CA LEU A 21 -13.06 8.86 -8.37
C LEU A 21 -13.78 7.56 -8.76
N ASN A 22 -13.07 6.55 -9.25
CA ASN A 22 -13.66 5.24 -9.56
C ASN A 22 -14.12 4.51 -8.29
N ILE A 23 -13.33 4.51 -7.22
CA ILE A 23 -13.69 3.86 -5.95
C ILE A 23 -14.85 4.62 -5.27
N PHE A 24 -14.84 5.95 -5.31
CA PHE A 24 -15.89 6.81 -4.74
C PHE A 24 -17.21 6.76 -5.54
N LEU A 25 -17.14 6.75 -6.88
CA LEU A 25 -18.33 6.51 -7.71
C LEU A 25 -18.90 5.13 -7.43
N ARG A 26 -18.06 4.11 -7.22
CA ARG A 26 -18.47 2.76 -6.88
C ARG A 26 -19.09 2.66 -5.48
N SER A 27 -18.60 3.40 -4.48
CA SER A 27 -19.21 3.45 -3.15
C SER A 27 -20.54 4.22 -3.15
N THR A 28 -20.66 5.30 -3.92
CA THR A 28 -21.91 6.07 -4.06
C THR A 28 -22.99 5.27 -4.80
N LEU A 29 -22.61 4.58 -5.88
CA LEU A 29 -23.50 3.64 -6.58
C LEU A 29 -23.88 2.46 -5.70
N PHE A 30 -22.98 1.96 -4.84
CA PHE A 30 -23.27 0.90 -3.87
C PHE A 30 -24.32 1.33 -2.82
N ILE A 31 -24.22 2.56 -2.30
CA ILE A 31 -25.19 3.12 -1.36
C ILE A 31 -26.56 3.31 -2.02
N GLN A 32 -26.62 3.89 -3.22
CA GLN A 32 -27.88 4.02 -3.98
C GLN A 32 -28.48 2.66 -4.34
N PHE A 33 -27.63 1.65 -4.57
CA PHE A 33 -28.07 0.33 -4.98
C PHE A 33 -28.64 -0.50 -3.83
N ILE A 34 -28.03 -0.46 -2.63
CA ILE A 34 -28.61 -1.08 -1.42
C ILE A 34 -30.02 -0.53 -1.14
N GLN A 35 -30.23 0.77 -1.35
CA GLN A 35 -31.55 1.40 -1.20
C GLN A 35 -32.58 0.92 -2.23
N SER A 36 -32.15 0.36 -3.36
CA SER A 36 -33.04 -0.08 -4.45
C SER A 36 -33.58 -1.51 -4.31
N GLY A 37 -33.10 -2.30 -3.33
CA GLY A 37 -33.61 -3.65 -3.05
C GLY A 37 -33.33 -4.70 -4.12
N LYS A 38 -32.50 -4.40 -5.12
CA LYS A 38 -32.11 -5.35 -6.17
C LYS A 38 -30.90 -6.16 -5.71
N SER A 39 -30.83 -7.46 -6.01
CA SER A 39 -29.60 -8.24 -5.80
C SER A 39 -28.65 -8.01 -6.97
N VAL A 40 -27.52 -7.33 -6.75
CA VAL A 40 -26.40 -7.38 -7.70
C VAL A 40 -25.52 -8.57 -7.32
N ASP A 41 -25.24 -9.37 -8.32
CA ASP A 41 -24.20 -10.38 -8.29
C ASP A 41 -22.86 -9.64 -8.23
N PHE A 42 -22.34 -9.37 -7.03
CA PHE A 42 -21.11 -8.59 -6.83
C PHE A 42 -19.92 -9.15 -7.61
N ILE A 43 -19.95 -10.46 -7.89
CA ILE A 43 -18.98 -11.16 -8.74
C ILE A 43 -18.94 -10.57 -10.16
N LYS A 44 -20.05 -10.01 -10.69
CA LYS A 44 -20.07 -9.36 -12.01
C LYS A 44 -19.40 -7.98 -12.03
N LEU A 45 -19.33 -7.25 -10.92
CA LEU A 45 -18.70 -5.91 -10.87
C LEU A 45 -17.16 -5.99 -10.88
N TYR A 46 -16.60 -7.11 -10.43
CA TYR A 46 -15.16 -7.38 -10.42
C TYR A 46 -14.70 -8.23 -11.62
N ARG A 47 -15.60 -8.63 -12.52
CA ARG A 47 -15.25 -9.32 -13.77
C ARG A 47 -14.45 -8.37 -14.69
N GLY A 48 -13.13 -8.35 -14.53
CA GLY A 48 -12.22 -7.68 -15.44
C GLY A 48 -10.99 -7.05 -14.80
N VAL A 49 -10.89 -7.00 -13.47
CA VAL A 49 -9.66 -6.56 -12.80
C VAL A 49 -8.99 -7.79 -12.22
N SER A 50 -8.00 -8.31 -12.94
CA SER A 50 -7.10 -9.29 -12.37
C SER A 50 -6.27 -8.63 -11.29
N VAL A 51 -6.18 -9.28 -10.13
CA VAL A 51 -5.41 -8.83 -8.97
C VAL A 51 -4.29 -9.82 -8.66
N MET A 52 -3.26 -9.33 -8.00
CA MET A 52 -2.15 -10.11 -7.47
C MET A 52 -1.91 -9.75 -6.00
N ILE A 53 -1.45 -10.72 -5.21
CA ILE A 53 -1.13 -10.50 -3.80
C ILE A 53 0.37 -10.44 -3.67
N ILE A 54 0.89 -9.35 -3.13
CA ILE A 54 2.31 -9.21 -2.80
C ILE A 54 2.51 -9.18 -1.29
N ARG A 55 3.69 -9.63 -0.86
CA ARG A 55 4.13 -9.54 0.54
C ARG A 55 5.13 -8.41 0.68
N ILE A 56 4.96 -7.56 1.68
CA ILE A 56 5.93 -6.55 2.10
C ILE A 56 6.50 -6.95 3.45
N ASN A 57 7.81 -7.13 3.51
CA ASN A 57 8.55 -7.36 4.74
C ASN A 57 9.27 -6.07 5.14
N LEU A 58 8.89 -5.48 6.26
CA LEU A 58 9.65 -4.40 6.86
C LEU A 58 10.66 -4.98 7.85
N ARG A 59 11.86 -4.41 7.83
CA ARG A 59 12.95 -4.83 8.70
C ARG A 59 13.53 -3.62 9.46
N GLY A 60 14.30 -3.89 10.50
CA GLY A 60 14.92 -2.84 11.31
C GLY A 60 13.93 -2.08 12.21
N PRO A 61 14.25 -0.83 12.59
CA PRO A 61 13.43 -0.05 13.53
C PRO A 61 11.99 0.18 13.04
N ILE A 62 11.77 0.27 11.74
CA ILE A 62 10.48 0.56 11.12
C ILE A 62 9.49 -0.59 11.31
N ALA A 63 10.00 -1.84 11.36
CA ALA A 63 9.18 -3.00 11.64
C ALA A 63 8.51 -2.95 13.03
N ARG A 64 9.03 -2.13 13.97
CA ARG A 64 8.43 -1.97 15.31
C ARG A 64 7.08 -1.25 15.29
N ASN A 65 6.78 -0.53 14.21
CA ASN A 65 5.49 0.13 14.04
C ASN A 65 4.39 -0.87 13.65
N LEU A 66 4.75 -2.12 13.30
CA LEU A 66 3.82 -3.18 12.92
C LEU A 66 3.97 -4.40 13.83
N ASP A 67 2.87 -5.06 14.15
CA ASP A 67 2.88 -6.23 15.04
C ASP A 67 3.69 -7.42 14.48
N SER A 68 3.71 -7.61 13.16
CA SER A 68 4.37 -8.73 12.47
C SER A 68 5.60 -8.31 11.66
N GLY A 69 5.78 -7.01 11.38
CA GLY A 69 6.72 -6.53 10.38
C GLY A 69 6.42 -7.00 8.94
N GLU A 70 5.23 -7.57 8.69
CA GLU A 70 4.80 -8.06 7.38
C GLU A 70 3.40 -7.52 7.04
N ILE A 71 3.25 -7.03 5.80
CA ILE A 71 1.96 -6.55 5.25
C ILE A 71 1.70 -7.27 3.93
N PHE A 72 0.43 -7.51 3.62
CA PHE A 72 0.00 -8.04 2.33
C PHE A 72 -0.84 -7.01 1.60
N PHE A 73 -0.54 -6.75 0.33
CA PHE A 73 -1.31 -5.85 -0.52
C PHE A 73 -1.91 -6.58 -1.71
N GLU A 74 -3.16 -6.27 -2.02
CA GLU A 74 -3.78 -6.60 -3.29
C GLU A 74 -3.50 -5.49 -4.30
N LEU A 75 -2.78 -5.83 -5.36
CA LEU A 75 -2.44 -4.92 -6.44
C LEU A 75 -3.10 -5.35 -7.75
N LYS A 76 -3.26 -4.41 -8.66
CA LYS A 76 -3.67 -4.73 -10.03
C LYS A 76 -2.58 -5.59 -10.69
N GLN A 77 -2.99 -6.52 -11.55
CA GLN A 77 -2.06 -7.18 -12.46
C GLN A 77 -1.32 -6.12 -13.31
N ASP A 78 -0.03 -6.36 -13.58
CA ASP A 78 0.91 -5.46 -14.26
C ASP A 78 1.40 -4.24 -13.44
N SER A 79 1.09 -4.18 -12.14
CA SER A 79 1.67 -3.17 -11.26
C SER A 79 3.20 -3.31 -11.12
N ARG A 80 3.84 -2.19 -10.78
CA ARG A 80 5.30 -2.08 -10.55
C ARG A 80 5.58 -1.86 -9.07
N ILE A 81 6.85 -1.98 -8.68
CA ILE A 81 7.30 -1.72 -7.29
C ILE A 81 6.83 -0.36 -6.79
N ARG A 82 6.92 0.69 -7.62
CA ARG A 82 6.40 2.03 -7.29
C ARG A 82 4.96 1.99 -6.77
N ASP A 83 4.09 1.23 -7.43
CA ASP A 83 2.67 1.16 -7.05
C ASP A 83 2.54 0.54 -5.66
N ALA A 84 3.29 -0.53 -5.37
CA ALA A 84 3.32 -1.15 -4.05
C ALA A 84 3.79 -0.18 -2.95
N LEU A 85 4.82 0.62 -3.23
CA LEU A 85 5.37 1.55 -2.25
C LEU A 85 4.44 2.73 -1.97
N VAL A 86 3.58 3.13 -2.92
CA VAL A 86 2.51 4.09 -2.63
C VAL A 86 1.60 3.56 -1.53
N TYR A 87 1.22 2.27 -1.56
CA TYR A 87 0.42 1.69 -0.49
C TYR A 87 1.16 1.66 0.85
N VAL A 88 2.46 1.35 0.83
CA VAL A 88 3.29 1.32 2.05
C VAL A 88 3.32 2.70 2.72
N ILE A 89 3.56 3.79 1.97
CA ILE A 89 3.62 5.14 2.57
C ILE A 89 2.26 5.68 3.00
N THR A 90 1.16 5.09 2.50
CA THR A 90 -0.20 5.44 2.94
C THR A 90 -0.70 4.59 4.09
N GLU A 91 0.06 3.55 4.49
CA GLU A 91 -0.30 2.73 5.63
C GLU A 91 -0.20 3.55 6.90
N LYS A 92 -1.22 3.49 7.76
CA LYS A 92 -1.39 4.42 8.88
C LYS A 92 -0.21 4.36 9.85
N GLU A 93 0.33 3.17 10.07
CA GLU A 93 1.49 2.93 10.94
C GLU A 93 2.80 3.47 10.35
N LEU A 94 2.81 3.86 9.07
CA LEU A 94 4.00 4.25 8.30
C LEU A 94 3.89 5.65 7.65
N GLU A 95 2.73 6.30 7.71
CA GLU A 95 2.43 7.58 7.03
C GLU A 95 3.39 8.73 7.37
N ASN A 96 4.07 8.65 8.52
CA ASN A 96 5.01 9.66 9.01
C ASN A 96 6.48 9.24 8.88
N VAL A 97 6.76 8.10 8.24
CA VAL A 97 8.12 7.58 8.07
C VAL A 97 8.78 8.15 6.82
N TRP A 98 8.03 8.22 5.71
CA TRP A 98 8.49 8.79 4.45
C TRP A 98 7.38 9.64 3.82
N GLY A 99 7.74 10.78 3.23
CA GLY A 99 6.80 11.67 2.54
C GLY A 99 6.59 11.34 1.06
N SER A 100 7.43 10.51 0.46
CA SER A 100 7.31 10.09 -0.94
C SER A 100 7.98 8.74 -1.24
N VAL A 101 7.61 8.12 -2.36
CA VAL A 101 8.25 6.89 -2.86
C VAL A 101 9.74 7.14 -3.19
N GLU A 102 10.06 8.32 -3.74
CA GLU A 102 11.43 8.73 -4.05
C GLU A 102 12.31 8.83 -2.80
N GLU A 103 11.81 9.48 -1.75
CA GLU A 103 12.48 9.59 -0.46
C GLU A 103 12.70 8.20 0.16
N MET A 104 11.65 7.37 0.19
CA MET A 104 11.75 5.99 0.66
C MET A 104 12.83 5.21 -0.11
N ASN A 105 12.90 5.33 -1.43
CA ASN A 105 13.91 4.66 -2.26
C ASN A 105 15.34 5.18 -2.02
N GLN A 106 15.50 6.41 -1.55
CA GLN A 106 16.81 6.98 -1.19
C GLN A 106 17.26 6.57 0.21
N GLU A 107 16.32 6.42 1.13
CA GLU A 107 16.60 6.14 2.54
C GLU A 107 16.51 4.66 2.91
N THR A 108 16.16 3.80 1.95
CA THR A 108 16.02 2.36 2.17
C THR A 108 16.71 1.55 1.09
N MET A 109 17.18 0.36 1.47
CA MET A 109 17.47 -0.72 0.53
C MET A 109 16.19 -1.52 0.31
N ILE A 110 15.75 -1.60 -0.94
CA ILE A 110 14.55 -2.33 -1.34
C ILE A 110 14.99 -3.57 -2.10
N LEU A 111 14.54 -4.73 -1.65
CA LEU A 111 14.82 -6.01 -2.27
C LEU A 111 13.54 -6.60 -2.87
N HIS A 112 13.56 -6.94 -4.15
CA HIS A 112 12.53 -7.73 -4.82
C HIS A 112 12.99 -9.18 -4.89
N ASN A 113 12.29 -10.08 -4.20
CA ASN A 113 12.65 -11.50 -4.10
C ASN A 113 14.14 -11.70 -3.74
N GLU A 114 14.59 -10.98 -2.71
CA GLU A 114 15.98 -10.99 -2.19
C GLU A 114 17.04 -10.33 -3.10
N VAL A 115 16.64 -9.75 -4.24
CA VAL A 115 17.54 -9.02 -5.14
C VAL A 115 17.33 -7.52 -5.00
N ASP A 116 18.40 -6.75 -4.84
CA ASP A 116 18.33 -5.29 -4.80
C ASP A 116 17.74 -4.73 -6.10
N ILE A 117 16.72 -3.87 -5.97
CA ILE A 117 16.00 -3.31 -7.13
C ILE A 117 16.90 -2.42 -8.01
N SER A 118 18.00 -1.89 -7.48
CA SER A 118 19.00 -1.14 -8.25
C SER A 118 19.74 -2.01 -9.28
N LEU A 119 19.71 -3.34 -9.11
CA LEU A 119 20.21 -4.32 -10.07
C LEU A 119 19.14 -4.75 -11.08
N LEU A 120 17.91 -4.28 -10.94
CA LEU A 120 16.76 -4.52 -11.80
C LEU A 120 16.37 -3.24 -12.55
N GLU A 121 15.08 -2.98 -12.73
CA GLU A 121 14.54 -1.73 -13.30
C GLU A 121 14.20 -0.71 -12.20
N GLY A 122 14.77 -0.85 -10.99
CA GLY A 122 14.49 0.02 -9.85
C GLY A 122 13.01 -0.01 -9.46
N LEU A 123 12.44 1.17 -9.22
CA LEU A 123 11.02 1.36 -8.89
C LEU A 123 10.08 0.93 -10.02
N ASP A 124 10.59 0.86 -11.26
CA ASP A 124 9.80 0.43 -12.41
C ASP A 124 9.79 -1.08 -12.58
N THR A 125 10.49 -1.85 -11.75
CA THR A 125 10.48 -3.33 -11.82
C THR A 125 9.04 -3.86 -11.75
N PRO A 126 8.60 -4.71 -12.71
CA PRO A 126 7.25 -5.28 -12.69
C PRO A 126 7.10 -6.31 -11.57
N LEU A 127 5.92 -6.32 -10.95
CA LEU A 127 5.56 -7.26 -9.90
C LEU A 127 4.69 -8.40 -10.44
N SER A 128 4.80 -9.55 -9.79
CA SER A 128 4.02 -10.75 -10.03
C SER A 128 3.34 -11.24 -8.74
N ASP A 129 2.33 -12.10 -8.91
CA ASP A 129 1.64 -12.71 -7.77
C ASP A 129 2.62 -13.47 -6.87
N LYS A 130 2.46 -13.25 -5.56
CA LYS A 130 3.28 -13.79 -4.47
C LYS A 130 4.72 -13.29 -4.40
N ASP A 131 5.05 -12.25 -5.16
CA ASP A 131 6.32 -11.56 -4.99
C ASP A 131 6.45 -11.00 -3.57
N THR A 132 7.71 -10.94 -3.13
CA THR A 132 8.06 -10.37 -1.83
C THR A 132 8.95 -9.15 -2.04
N LEU A 133 8.54 -8.03 -1.47
CA LEU A 133 9.41 -6.87 -1.30
C LEU A 133 9.90 -6.83 0.14
N THR A 134 11.20 -6.66 0.33
CA THR A 134 11.79 -6.41 1.64
C THR A 134 12.36 -5.01 1.69
N ILE A 135 11.94 -4.23 2.67
CA ILE A 135 12.38 -2.84 2.86
C ILE A 135 13.25 -2.76 4.11
N LEU A 136 14.46 -2.28 3.92
CA LEU A 136 15.50 -2.16 4.93
C LEU A 136 15.91 -0.69 5.06
N PRO A 137 15.64 0.00 6.17
CA PRO A 137 16.11 1.36 6.35
C PRO A 137 17.64 1.42 6.33
N LEU A 138 18.18 2.33 5.54
CA LEU A 138 19.59 2.68 5.57
C LEU A 138 19.84 3.49 6.84
N ILE A 139 20.26 2.82 7.91
CA ILE A 139 20.68 3.52 9.13
C ILE A 139 21.93 4.33 8.76
N HIS A 140 21.76 5.64 8.67
CA HIS A 140 22.88 6.57 8.61
C HIS A 140 23.50 6.59 10.01
N GLY A 141 24.50 5.76 10.23
CA GLY A 141 25.16 5.64 11.52
C GLY A 141 25.80 6.97 11.93
N GLY A 142 25.20 7.64 12.93
CA GLY A 142 25.89 8.66 13.73
C GLY A 142 25.20 10.02 13.83
N HIS A 143 24.19 10.14 14.70
CA HIS A 143 23.99 11.37 15.46
C HIS A 143 24.02 11.05 16.96
N THR A 144 25.23 10.85 17.48
CA THR A 144 25.49 11.13 18.89
C THR A 144 25.44 12.64 19.07
N ASN A 145 24.26 13.19 19.41
CA ASN A 145 24.24 14.50 20.05
C ASN A 145 24.88 14.32 21.43
N SER A 146 26.16 14.69 21.50
CA SER A 146 26.85 14.99 22.75
C SER A 146 25.99 15.98 23.54
N ALA A 147 25.52 15.54 24.72
CA ALA A 147 24.87 16.41 25.68
C ALA A 147 25.79 17.61 26.00
N PRO A 148 25.29 18.85 26.04
CA PRO A 148 26.08 19.96 26.56
C PRO A 148 26.32 19.71 28.05
N ALA A 149 27.60 19.78 28.43
CA ALA A 149 28.07 19.80 29.81
C ALA A 149 27.64 21.08 30.55
#